data_AF-A0A7R9MXN4-F1
#
_entry.id   AF-A0A7R9MXN4-F1
#
_cell.length_a   1.000
_cell.length_b   1.000
_cell.length_c   1.000
_cell.angle_alpha   90.00
_cell.angle_beta   90.00
_cell.angle_gamma   90.00
#
_symmetry.space_group_name_H-M   'P 1'
#
loop_
_entity.id
_entity.type
_entity.pdbx_description
1 polymer ?
#
loop_
_entity_poly.entity_id
_entity_poly.type
_entity_poly.pdbx_seq_one_letter_code
_entity_poly.pdbx_strand_id
1 'polypeptide(L)'
;MDIELKDTPGQLLLALQPISEMGGNIQSVVHCHDKRTPRGTVPIHVVFEVAKEGLMEIIRRIKANGVIVARVDERRLHEQTFVMLIGHIVHTDISETIDAVDSTGHSEIVDLTLSMPDVKRVSSAFMVIAADSEDSLALALNVLRATAEDKGLLVIEPIKDDAIWM
;
A
#
# COMPACT_ATOMS: atom_id res chain seq x y z
N MET A 1 -3.54 -8.48 -10.15
CA MET A 1 -2.68 -9.32 -11.00
C MET A 1 -3.40 -9.60 -12.32
N ASP A 2 -2.73 -9.36 -13.44
CA ASP A 2 -3.25 -9.66 -14.78
C ASP A 2 -2.65 -10.95 -15.31
N ILE A 3 -3.51 -11.89 -15.69
CA ILE A 3 -3.14 -13.17 -16.28
C ILE A 3 -3.84 -13.37 -17.63
N GLU A 4 -3.22 -14.15 -18.51
CA GLU A 4 -3.82 -14.54 -19.78
C GLU A 4 -3.99 -16.06 -19.83
N LEU A 5 -5.23 -16.48 -20.09
CA LEU A 5 -5.61 -17.88 -20.18
C LEU A 5 -5.81 -18.34 -21.62
N LYS A 6 -5.54 -19.62 -21.87
CA LYS A 6 -5.98 -20.26 -23.10
C LYS A 6 -7.49 -20.50 -23.04
N ASP A 7 -8.16 -20.40 -24.19
CA ASP A 7 -9.59 -20.69 -24.35
C ASP A 7 -9.84 -22.22 -24.34
N THR A 8 -9.60 -22.84 -23.19
CA THR A 8 -9.80 -24.27 -22.94
C THR A 8 -10.48 -24.48 -21.59
N PRO A 9 -11.40 -25.46 -21.46
CA PRO A 9 -12.10 -25.73 -20.21
C PRO A 9 -11.14 -25.97 -19.03
N GLY A 10 -11.47 -25.43 -17.86
CA GLY A 10 -10.72 -25.64 -16.62
C GLY A 10 -9.50 -24.73 -16.41
N GLN A 11 -9.11 -23.90 -17.39
CA GLN A 11 -7.94 -23.03 -17.26
C GLN A 11 -8.06 -22.00 -16.13
N LEU A 12 -9.24 -21.46 -15.89
CA LEU A 12 -9.44 -20.52 -14.78
C LEU A 12 -9.19 -21.19 -13.43
N LEU A 13 -9.63 -22.43 -13.26
CA LEU A 13 -9.39 -23.18 -12.03
C LEU A 13 -7.88 -23.41 -11.82
N LEU A 14 -7.16 -23.82 -12.87
CA LEU A 14 -5.70 -24.03 -12.81
C LEU A 14 -4.93 -22.74 -12.46
N ALA A 15 -5.45 -21.58 -12.86
CA ALA A 15 -4.84 -20.29 -12.55
C ALA A 15 -5.10 -19.84 -11.10
N LEU A 16 -6.28 -20.14 -10.55
CA LEU A 16 -6.65 -19.72 -9.19
C LEU A 16 -6.26 -20.71 -8.11
N GLN A 17 -6.10 -21.99 -8.46
CA GLN A 17 -5.75 -23.06 -7.51
C GLN A 17 -4.48 -22.76 -6.69
N PRO A 18 -3.36 -22.26 -7.28
CA PRO A 18 -2.18 -21.91 -6.49
C PRO A 18 -2.43 -20.80 -5.46
N ILE A 19 -3.33 -19.86 -5.75
CA ILE A 19 -3.69 -18.79 -4.82
C ILE A 19 -4.41 -19.39 -3.61
N SER A 20 -5.39 -20.27 -3.87
CA SER A 20 -6.16 -20.94 -2.81
C SER A 20 -5.29 -21.88 -1.96
N GLU A 21 -4.40 -22.66 -2.57
CA GLU A 21 -3.50 -23.59 -1.87
C GLU A 21 -2.50 -22.88 -0.94
N MET A 22 -2.14 -21.65 -1.27
CA MET A 22 -1.24 -20.82 -0.46
C MET A 22 -1.98 -19.98 0.59
N GLY A 23 -3.27 -20.23 0.81
CA GLY A 23 -4.09 -19.50 1.77
C GLY A 23 -4.43 -18.07 1.32
N GLY A 24 -4.30 -17.76 0.03
CA GLY A 24 -4.65 -16.47 -0.52
C GLY A 24 -6.16 -16.26 -0.58
N ASN A 25 -6.61 -15.07 -0.15
CA ASN A 25 -8.00 -14.66 -0.18
C ASN A 25 -8.31 -13.94 -1.50
N ILE A 26 -9.13 -14.52 -2.36
CA ILE A 26 -9.48 -13.91 -3.67
C ILE A 26 -10.63 -12.92 -3.46
N GLN A 27 -10.34 -11.63 -3.62
CA GLN A 27 -11.35 -10.57 -3.51
C GLN A 27 -12.19 -10.43 -4.78
N SER A 28 -11.56 -10.48 -5.95
CA SER A 28 -12.27 -10.33 -7.22
C SER A 28 -11.57 -11.03 -8.38
N VAL A 29 -12.39 -11.52 -9.31
CA VAL A 29 -11.95 -12.08 -10.59
C VAL A 29 -12.78 -11.42 -11.67
N VAL A 30 -12.13 -10.64 -12.54
CA VAL A 30 -12.77 -9.98 -13.68
C VAL A 30 -12.33 -10.65 -14.96
N HIS A 31 -13.30 -11.24 -15.65
CA HIS A 31 -13.10 -11.88 -16.94
C HIS A 31 -13.55 -10.94 -18.06
N CYS A 32 -12.61 -10.50 -18.89
CA CYS A 32 -12.92 -9.65 -20.04
C CYS A 32 -13.22 -10.51 -21.28
N HIS A 33 -14.46 -10.97 -21.40
CA HIS A 33 -14.90 -11.83 -22.50
C HIS A 33 -14.76 -11.18 -23.89
N ASP A 34 -14.94 -9.85 -23.96
CA ASP A 34 -14.96 -9.10 -25.23
C ASP A 34 -13.58 -8.67 -25.74
N LYS A 35 -12.51 -8.93 -24.98
CA LYS A 35 -11.14 -8.55 -25.34
C LYS A 35 -10.27 -9.79 -25.45
N ARG A 36 -10.13 -10.32 -26.67
CA ARG A 36 -9.06 -11.30 -26.95
C ARG A 36 -7.74 -10.55 -27.09
N THR A 37 -6.68 -11.07 -26.47
CA THR A 37 -5.34 -10.57 -26.77
C THR A 37 -4.97 -10.89 -28.22
N PRO A 38 -3.96 -10.24 -28.81
CA PRO A 38 -3.43 -10.62 -30.13
C PRO A 38 -2.98 -12.08 -30.22
N ARG A 39 -2.75 -12.73 -29.07
CA ARG A 39 -2.33 -14.15 -28.95
C ARG A 39 -3.51 -15.12 -28.87
N GLY A 40 -4.75 -14.63 -28.94
CA GLY A 40 -5.96 -15.44 -28.80
C GLY A 40 -6.21 -15.94 -27.36
N THR A 41 -5.56 -15.32 -26.38
CA THR A 41 -5.77 -15.62 -24.95
C THR A 41 -6.84 -14.70 -24.36
N VAL A 42 -7.44 -15.17 -23.28
CA VAL A 42 -8.47 -14.50 -22.49
C VAL A 42 -7.79 -13.78 -21.32
N PRO A 43 -7.81 -12.43 -21.27
CA PRO A 43 -7.25 -11.68 -20.16
C PRO A 43 -8.19 -11.72 -18.96
N ILE A 44 -7.60 -11.97 -17.80
CA ILE A 44 -8.30 -12.02 -16.52
C ILE A 44 -7.53 -11.20 -15.51
N HIS A 45 -8.26 -10.32 -14.83
CA HIS A 45 -7.74 -9.56 -13.70
C HIS A 45 -8.17 -10.25 -12.41
N VAL A 46 -7.19 -10.59 -11.57
CA VAL A 46 -7.41 -11.21 -10.26
C VAL A 46 -6.86 -10.30 -9.18
N VAL A 47 -7.71 -9.96 -8.21
CA VAL A 47 -7.32 -9.26 -6.98
C VAL A 47 -7.42 -10.24 -5.84
N PHE A 48 -6.33 -10.40 -5.09
CA PHE A 48 -6.26 -11.32 -3.97
C PHE A 48 -5.26 -10.81 -2.93
N GLU A 49 -5.47 -11.21 -1.68
CA GLU A 49 -4.57 -10.99 -0.56
C GLU A 49 -3.81 -12.28 -0.27
N VAL A 50 -2.54 -12.16 0.08
CA VAL A 50 -1.70 -13.30 0.49
C VAL A 50 -0.60 -12.79 1.42
N ALA A 51 -0.08 -13.67 2.28
CA ALA A 51 1.16 -13.41 3.00
C ALA A 51 2.30 -13.01 2.04
N LYS A 52 3.17 -12.10 2.48
CA LYS A 52 4.25 -11.49 1.67
C LYS A 52 5.14 -12.52 0.99
N GLU A 53 5.44 -13.62 1.67
CA GLU A 53 6.28 -14.70 1.16
C GLU A 53 5.57 -15.57 0.10
N GLY A 54 4.23 -15.56 0.10
CA GLY A 54 3.40 -16.40 -0.76
C GLY A 54 3.29 -15.91 -2.20
N LEU A 55 3.41 -14.60 -2.47
CA LEU A 55 3.18 -14.03 -3.79
C LEU A 55 4.11 -14.61 -4.87
N MET A 56 5.40 -14.70 -4.59
CA MET A 56 6.40 -15.22 -5.54
C MET A 56 6.17 -16.70 -5.87
N GLU A 57 5.79 -17.49 -4.86
CA GLU A 57 5.48 -18.90 -5.03
C GLU A 57 4.18 -19.10 -5.83
N ILE A 58 3.15 -18.29 -5.58
CA ILE A 58 1.92 -18.26 -6.38
C ILE A 58 2.24 -17.97 -7.84
N ILE A 59 3.01 -16.90 -8.14
CA ILE A 59 3.37 -16.55 -9.52
C ILE A 59 4.12 -17.70 -10.20
N ARG A 60 5.04 -18.36 -9.47
CA ARG A 60 5.80 -19.51 -9.99
C ARG A 60 4.89 -20.67 -10.36
N ARG A 61 3.93 -21.04 -9.49
CA ARG A 61 2.98 -22.12 -9.72
C ARG A 61 1.99 -21.81 -10.85
N ILE A 62 1.49 -20.58 -10.94
CA ILE A 62 0.62 -20.14 -12.03
C ILE A 62 1.35 -20.28 -13.37
N LYS A 63 2.61 -19.83 -13.46
CA LYS A 63 3.44 -20.01 -14.66
C LYS A 63 3.69 -21.48 -14.99
N ALA A 64 3.91 -22.33 -13.98
CA ALA A 64 4.08 -23.77 -14.16
C ALA A 64 2.83 -24.46 -14.74
N ASN A 65 1.64 -23.93 -14.46
CA ASN A 65 0.38 -24.39 -15.04
C ASN A 65 0.15 -23.92 -16.50
N GLY A 66 1.14 -23.27 -17.11
CA GLY A 66 1.06 -22.79 -18.49
C GLY A 66 0.22 -21.53 -18.66
N VAL A 67 -0.07 -20.82 -17.56
CA VAL A 67 -0.77 -19.53 -17.53
C VAL A 67 0.24 -18.40 -17.66
N ILE A 68 -0.05 -17.43 -18.52
CA ILE A 68 0.83 -16.27 -18.71
C ILE A 68 0.48 -15.23 -17.67
N VAL A 69 1.46 -14.77 -16.89
CA VAL A 69 1.29 -13.64 -15.97
C VAL A 69 1.80 -12.38 -16.69
N ALA A 70 0.88 -11.48 -17.03
CA ALA A 70 1.18 -10.26 -17.79
C ALA A 70 1.67 -9.14 -16.88
N ARG A 71 1.00 -8.93 -15.74
CA ARG A 71 1.35 -7.91 -14.75
C ARG A 71 1.04 -8.38 -13.34
N VAL A 72 1.92 -8.07 -12.41
CA VAL A 72 1.65 -8.21 -10.98
C VAL A 72 1.75 -6.82 -10.38
N ASP A 73 0.75 -6.45 -9.59
CA ASP A 73 0.71 -5.21 -8.84
C ASP A 73 0.55 -5.60 -7.37
N GLU A 74 1.49 -5.19 -6.53
CA GLU A 74 1.55 -5.52 -5.11
C GLU A 74 1.36 -4.22 -4.35
N ARG A 75 0.28 -4.13 -3.57
CA ARG A 75 0.12 -3.09 -2.55
C ARG A 75 0.52 -3.73 -1.22
N ARG A 76 1.44 -3.11 -0.48
CA ARG A 76 1.89 -3.58 0.84
C ARG A 76 1.37 -2.70 1.96
N LEU A 77 1.20 -1.42 1.68
CA LEU A 77 0.74 -0.41 2.63
C LEU A 77 -0.73 -0.09 2.31
N HIS A 78 -1.64 -0.83 2.93
CA HIS A 78 -3.07 -0.72 2.66
C HIS A 78 -3.76 0.27 3.59
N GLU A 79 -3.22 0.45 4.79
CA GLU A 79 -3.73 1.41 5.76
C GLU A 79 -3.07 2.76 5.54
N GLN A 80 -3.85 3.85 5.62
CA GLN A 80 -3.36 5.20 5.41
C GLN A 80 -3.96 6.17 6.42
N THR A 81 -3.13 7.10 6.87
CA THR A 81 -3.60 8.26 7.64
C THR A 81 -2.90 9.52 7.14
N PHE A 82 -3.54 10.65 7.39
CA PHE A 82 -2.99 11.96 7.05
C PHE A 82 -2.64 12.71 8.33
N VAL A 83 -1.55 13.47 8.33
CA VAL A 83 -1.10 14.24 9.49
C VAL A 83 -0.71 15.63 9.02
N MET A 84 -1.03 16.65 9.83
CA MET A 84 -0.56 18.01 9.58
C MET A 84 0.43 18.43 10.66
N LEU A 85 1.62 18.85 10.24
CA LEU A 85 2.65 19.44 11.07
C LEU A 85 2.65 20.96 10.91
N ILE A 86 2.80 21.69 12.01
CA ILE A 86 2.92 23.16 12.03
C ILE A 86 4.14 23.55 12.86
N GLY A 87 5.05 24.34 12.28
CA GLY A 87 6.23 24.85 12.98
C GLY A 87 7.37 25.22 12.02
N HIS A 88 8.60 25.29 12.53
CA HIS A 88 9.79 25.60 11.70
C HIS A 88 10.35 24.35 11.00
N ILE A 89 9.50 23.66 10.24
CA ILE A 89 9.72 22.28 9.74
C ILE A 89 11.04 22.10 8.97
N VAL A 90 11.43 23.07 8.15
CA VAL A 90 12.68 22.99 7.36
C VAL A 90 13.94 23.26 8.20
N HIS A 91 13.84 24.07 9.26
CA HIS A 91 14.97 24.30 10.15
C HIS A 91 15.23 23.11 11.06
N THR A 92 14.18 22.34 11.35
CA THR A 92 14.21 21.15 12.19
C THR A 92 14.51 19.86 11.41
N ASP A 93 15.02 19.97 10.19
CA ASP A 93 15.35 18.85 9.29
C ASP A 93 14.18 17.87 9.07
N ILE A 94 13.41 18.13 8.00
CA ILE A 94 12.27 17.29 7.62
C ILE A 94 12.70 15.87 7.22
N SER A 95 13.92 15.70 6.69
CA SER A 95 14.41 14.41 6.26
C SER A 95 14.56 13.46 7.43
N GLU A 96 15.07 13.93 8.56
CA GLU A 96 15.15 13.11 9.78
C GLU A 96 13.76 12.69 10.28
N THR A 97 12.73 13.53 10.13
CA THR A 97 11.36 13.16 10.48
C THR A 97 10.79 12.09 9.55
N ILE A 98 11.15 12.13 8.26
CA ILE A 98 10.77 11.10 7.29
C ILE A 98 11.48 9.78 7.63
N ASP A 99 12.79 9.83 7.81
CA ASP A 99 13.62 8.67 8.11
C ASP A 99 13.18 7.98 9.42
N ALA A 100 12.76 8.74 10.43
CA ALA A 100 12.26 8.19 11.68
C ALA A 100 11.02 7.30 11.47
N VAL A 101 10.07 7.75 10.65
CA VAL A 101 8.85 6.99 10.34
C VAL A 101 9.15 5.78 9.46
N ASP A 102 9.99 5.95 8.45
CA ASP A 102 10.33 4.92 7.47
C ASP A 102 11.25 3.83 8.06
N SER A 103 12.01 4.14 9.11
CA SER A 103 12.94 3.20 9.77
C SER A 103 12.28 1.94 10.35
N THR A 104 10.97 1.97 10.55
CA THR A 104 10.20 0.83 11.07
C THR A 104 10.05 -0.28 10.03
N GLY A 105 10.16 0.02 8.73
CA GLY A 105 10.02 -0.94 7.62
C GLY A 105 8.59 -1.47 7.40
N HIS A 106 7.64 -1.00 8.21
CA HIS A 106 6.22 -1.38 8.18
C HIS A 106 5.30 -0.19 7.90
N SER A 107 5.85 1.02 7.90
CA SER A 107 5.18 2.27 7.52
C SER A 107 6.09 3.13 6.68
N GLU A 108 5.53 3.88 5.73
CA GLU A 108 6.25 4.82 4.88
C GLU A 108 5.46 6.12 4.69
N ILE A 109 6.16 7.24 4.53
CA ILE A 109 5.53 8.49 4.08
C ILE A 109 5.39 8.46 2.56
N VAL A 110 4.15 8.36 2.08
CA VAL A 110 3.82 8.20 0.66
C VAL A 110 3.49 9.52 -0.04
N ASP A 111 3.17 10.57 0.73
CA ASP A 111 2.95 11.92 0.20
C ASP A 111 3.34 12.99 1.23
N LEU A 112 3.85 14.11 0.73
CA LEU A 112 4.29 15.26 1.51
C LEU A 112 4.04 16.54 0.73
N THR A 113 3.21 17.42 1.28
CA THR A 113 3.00 18.78 0.80
C THR A 113 3.49 19.78 1.84
N LEU A 114 4.49 20.60 1.47
CA LEU A 114 5.04 21.64 2.34
C LEU A 114 4.61 23.03 1.86
N SER A 115 4.07 23.84 2.77
CA SER A 115 3.79 25.25 2.55
C SER A 115 4.72 26.11 3.40
N MET A 116 5.54 26.91 2.74
CA MET A 116 6.48 27.84 3.37
C MET A 116 6.27 29.25 2.79
N PRO A 117 5.54 30.14 3.49
CA PRO A 117 5.31 31.49 3.00
C PRO A 117 6.56 32.38 3.11
N ASP A 118 7.43 32.16 4.09
CA ASP A 118 8.71 32.86 4.29
C ASP A 118 9.65 31.98 5.13
N VAL A 119 10.96 32.07 4.92
CA VAL A 119 11.97 31.30 5.66
C VAL A 119 11.87 31.51 7.18
N LYS A 120 11.52 32.72 7.62
CA LYS A 120 11.40 33.05 9.06
C LYS A 120 10.01 32.82 9.64
N ARG A 121 9.02 32.49 8.82
CA ARG A 121 7.64 32.25 9.29
C ARG A 121 7.40 30.76 9.53
N VAL A 122 6.37 30.48 10.33
CA VAL A 122 5.90 29.12 10.53
C VAL A 122 5.56 28.47 9.19
N SER A 123 6.04 27.26 9.00
CA SER A 123 5.72 26.41 7.85
C SER A 123 4.68 25.38 8.28
N SER A 124 3.94 24.85 7.31
CA SER A 124 3.06 23.71 7.52
C SER A 124 3.38 22.60 6.55
N ALA A 125 3.35 21.36 7.02
CA ALA A 125 3.48 20.18 6.19
C ALA A 125 2.23 19.32 6.36
N PHE A 126 1.68 18.87 5.24
CA PHE A 126 0.67 17.83 5.19
C PHE A 126 1.35 16.55 4.72
N MET A 127 1.15 15.47 5.45
CA MET A 127 1.83 14.19 5.22
C MET A 127 0.80 13.07 5.13
N VAL A 128 1.04 12.11 4.25
CA VAL A 128 0.28 10.86 4.20
C VAL A 128 1.22 9.73 4.59
N ILE A 129 0.86 9.01 5.66
CA ILE A 129 1.58 7.84 6.15
C ILE A 129 0.78 6.62 5.74
N ALA A 130 1.44 5.67 5.10
CA ALA A 130 0.85 4.38 4.76
C ALA A 130 1.55 3.26 5.54
N ALA A 131 0.80 2.25 5.98
CA ALA A 131 1.31 1.13 6.75
C ALA A 131 0.70 -0.20 6.31
N ASP A 132 1.38 -1.30 6.65
CA ASP A 132 0.90 -2.67 6.37
C ASP A 132 -0.25 -3.13 7.29
N SER A 133 -0.45 -2.46 8.43
CA SER A 133 -1.48 -2.75 9.42
C SER A 133 -1.81 -1.51 10.27
N GLU A 134 -2.95 -1.53 10.95
CA GLU A 134 -3.34 -0.45 11.88
C GLU A 134 -2.34 -0.29 13.05
N ASP A 135 -1.79 -1.40 13.55
CA ASP A 135 -0.79 -1.39 14.62
C ASP A 135 0.50 -0.70 14.16
N SER A 136 0.99 -1.05 12.96
CA SER A 136 2.14 -0.38 12.34
C SER A 136 1.88 1.11 12.12
N LEU A 137 0.66 1.48 11.70
CA LEU A 137 0.25 2.87 11.54
C LEU A 137 0.25 3.63 12.88
N ALA A 138 -0.25 3.01 13.95
CA ALA A 138 -0.23 3.60 15.29
C ALA A 138 1.19 3.79 15.82
N LEU A 139 2.08 2.82 15.58
CA LEU A 139 3.50 2.94 15.92
C LEU A 139 4.17 4.08 15.15
N ALA A 140 3.92 4.19 13.84
CA ALA A 140 4.42 5.26 13.00
C ALA A 140 3.98 6.65 13.50
N LEU A 141 2.70 6.80 13.87
CA LEU A 141 2.17 8.03 14.45
C LEU A 141 2.84 8.37 15.79
N ASN A 142 3.09 7.39 16.65
CA ASN A 142 3.78 7.62 17.91
C ASN A 142 5.24 8.08 17.71
N VAL A 143 5.95 7.48 16.76
CA VAL A 143 7.32 7.89 16.38
C VAL A 143 7.32 9.31 15.83
N LEU A 144 6.38 9.62 14.93
CA LEU A 144 6.22 10.96 14.37
C LEU A 144 5.93 11.98 15.47
N ARG A 145 5.03 11.66 16.41
CA ARG A 145 4.66 12.54 17.52
C ARG A 145 5.85 12.84 18.43
N ALA A 146 6.60 11.80 18.83
CA ALA A 146 7.80 11.97 19.65
C ALA A 146 8.85 12.85 18.93
N THR A 147 9.11 12.56 17.65
CA THR A 147 10.08 13.32 16.83
C THR A 147 9.64 14.77 16.66
N ALA A 148 8.34 15.01 16.47
CA ALA A 148 7.78 16.35 16.35
C ALA A 148 7.84 17.13 17.67
N GLU A 149 7.58 16.48 18.81
CA GLU A 149 7.68 17.08 20.14
C GLU A 149 9.11 17.55 20.44
N ASP A 150 10.11 16.70 20.17
CA ASP A 150 11.53 17.04 20.30
C ASP A 150 11.93 18.26 19.44
N LYS A 151 11.27 18.41 18.29
CA LYS A 151 11.49 19.51 17.33
C LYS A 151 10.60 20.74 17.59
N GLY A 152 9.73 20.70 18.60
CA GLY A 152 8.78 21.77 18.90
C GLY A 152 7.75 22.01 17.79
N LEU A 153 7.39 20.95 17.05
CA LEU A 153 6.38 20.98 15.99
C LEU A 153 5.02 20.55 16.56
N LEU A 154 3.97 21.26 16.16
CA LEU A 154 2.60 20.88 16.47
C LEU A 154 2.12 19.82 15.49
N VAL A 155 1.66 18.68 16.00
CA VAL A 155 1.07 17.58 15.23
C VAL A 155 -0.45 17.63 15.34
N ILE A 156 -1.13 17.61 14.20
CA ILE A 156 -2.59 17.50 14.10
C ILE A 156 -2.91 16.18 13.41
N GLU A 157 -3.58 15.32 14.14
CA GLU A 157 -4.01 13.99 13.70
C GLU A 157 -5.52 13.98 13.42
N PRO A 158 -6.00 13.12 12.51
CA PRO A 158 -7.40 12.97 12.20
C PRO A 158 -8.14 12.36 13.38
N ILE A 159 -9.40 12.78 13.54
CA ILE A 159 -10.31 12.16 14.49
C ILE A 159 -10.65 10.78 13.94
N LYS A 160 -10.34 9.72 14.70
CA LYS A 160 -10.78 8.36 14.37
C LYS A 160 -12.31 8.28 14.56
N ASP A 161 -13.01 7.65 13.61
CA ASP A 161 -14.48 7.59 13.54
C ASP A 161 -15.16 7.03 14.83
N ASP A 162 -14.44 6.27 15.65
CA ASP A 162 -14.93 5.74 16.94
C ASP A 162 -15.26 6.84 17.97
N ALA A 163 -14.77 8.06 17.78
CA ALA A 163 -15.01 9.17 18.69
C ALA A 163 -16.35 9.90 18.47
N ILE A 164 -17.10 9.57 17.41
CA ILE A 164 -18.32 10.31 17.00
C ILE A 164 -19.59 9.74 17.67
N TRP A 165 -19.50 8.58 18.35
CA TRP A 165 -20.64 7.91 18.99
C TRP A 165 -20.50 7.70 20.51
N MET A 166 -19.55 8.38 21.16
CA MET A 166 -19.49 8.51 22.63
C MET A 166 -20.14 9.80 23.10
#